data_AF-A0A3S8W924-F1
#
_entry.id   AF-A0A3S8W924-F1
#
_cell.length_a   1.000
_cell.length_b   1.000
_cell.length_c   1.000
_cell.angle_alpha   90.00
_cell.angle_beta   90.00
_cell.angle_gamma   90.00
#
_symmetry.space_group_name_H-M   'P 1'
#
loop_
_entity.id
_entity.type
_entity.pdbx_description
1 polymer ?
#
loop_
_entity_poly.entity_id
_entity_poly.type
_entity_poly.pdbx_seq_one_letter_code
_entity_poly.pdbx_strand_id
1 'polypeptide(L)'
;MTGIGPTICNPNPGFGLRVRLDHAKAKSLASADWSCPCLRPAEHAVGYDEVEQLVIRAERHMRDECPNEHVRAAAAMRSERRKQHARKRRK
;
A
#
# COMPACT_ATOMS: atom_id res chain seq x y z
N MET A 1 13.85 16.11 -4.80
CA MET A 1 14.69 14.92 -5.05
C MET A 1 14.21 13.84 -4.07
N THR A 2 13.93 12.59 -4.40
CA THR A 2 14.10 11.78 -5.62
C THR A 2 13.43 10.46 -5.24
N GLY A 3 12.32 10.09 -5.89
CA GLY A 3 11.78 8.74 -5.78
C GLY A 3 12.30 7.93 -6.97
N ILE A 4 13.51 7.39 -6.86
CA ILE A 4 14.05 6.46 -7.86
C ILE A 4 13.44 5.10 -7.53
N GLY A 5 12.27 4.80 -8.09
CA GLY A 5 11.50 3.57 -7.82
C GLY A 5 10.09 3.60 -8.41
N PRO A 6 9.49 2.45 -8.79
CA PRO A 6 8.62 2.32 -9.96
C PRO A 6 7.30 3.07 -9.88
N THR A 7 7.28 4.35 -10.27
CA THR A 7 6.09 5.15 -10.57
C THR A 7 5.22 4.47 -11.64
N ILE A 8 4.38 3.50 -11.26
CA ILE A 8 3.79 2.48 -12.17
C ILE A 8 3.13 3.05 -13.45
N CYS A 9 2.79 4.35 -13.54
CA CYS A 9 2.52 5.08 -14.80
C CYS A 9 2.47 6.64 -14.69
N ASN A 10 2.86 7.29 -13.58
CA ASN A 10 2.61 8.74 -13.39
C ASN A 10 3.79 9.47 -12.72
N PRO A 11 4.31 10.58 -13.28
CA PRO A 11 5.40 11.36 -12.68
C PRO A 11 5.04 11.99 -11.32
N ASN A 12 3.75 12.22 -11.05
CA ASN A 12 3.25 12.72 -9.76
C ASN A 12 2.06 11.87 -9.31
N PRO A 13 2.29 10.67 -8.77
CA PRO A 13 1.25 9.66 -8.68
C PRO A 13 0.29 9.84 -7.49
N GLY A 14 0.20 11.04 -6.91
CA GLY A 14 -0.65 11.35 -5.76
C GLY A 14 -0.28 10.55 -4.51
N PHE A 15 -1.17 10.57 -3.51
CA PHE A 15 -1.03 9.78 -2.28
C PHE A 15 -1.73 8.44 -2.39
N GLY A 16 -1.11 7.38 -1.84
CA GLY A 16 -1.71 6.06 -1.74
C GLY A 16 -0.73 4.93 -1.98
N LEU A 17 -1.24 3.70 -1.82
CA LEU A 17 -0.54 2.45 -2.11
C LEU A 17 -0.96 1.96 -3.50
N ARG A 18 0.00 1.71 -4.38
CA ARG A 18 -0.20 1.19 -5.73
C ARG A 18 0.61 -0.09 -5.87
N VAL A 19 -0.03 -1.17 -6.29
CA VAL A 19 0.59 -2.48 -6.45
C VAL A 19 0.25 -3.02 -7.82
N ARG A 20 1.27 -3.48 -8.55
CA ARG A 20 1.13 -4.15 -9.84
C ARG A 20 1.64 -5.58 -9.70
N LEU A 21 0.74 -6.51 -9.98
CA LEU A 21 1.01 -7.95 -10.05
C LEU A 21 0.67 -8.38 -11.48
N ASP A 22 1.64 -8.27 -12.39
CA ASP A 22 1.40 -8.51 -13.82
C ASP A 22 0.92 -9.92 -14.12
N HIS A 23 1.45 -10.93 -13.43
CA HIS A 23 1.03 -12.31 -13.62
C HIS A 23 1.28 -13.17 -12.37
N ALA A 24 0.34 -14.06 -12.02
CA ALA A 24 0.44 -14.91 -10.83
C ALA A 24 1.68 -15.82 -10.80
N LYS A 25 2.22 -16.16 -11.98
CA LYS A 25 3.46 -16.95 -12.14
C LYS A 25 4.73 -16.09 -12.23
N ALA A 26 4.62 -14.79 -12.46
CA ALA A 26 5.75 -13.88 -12.62
C ALA A 26 5.93 -13.02 -11.37
N LYS A 27 6.11 -13.69 -10.22
CA LYS A 27 6.26 -13.05 -8.90
C LYS A 27 7.43 -12.06 -8.84
N SER A 28 8.47 -12.27 -9.63
CA SER A 28 9.61 -11.35 -9.76
C SER A 28 9.26 -10.02 -10.43
N LEU A 29 8.16 -9.95 -11.18
CA LEU A 29 7.67 -8.73 -11.83
C LEU A 29 6.73 -7.91 -10.93
N ALA A 30 6.48 -8.35 -9.70
CA ALA A 30 5.70 -7.57 -8.76
C ALA A 30 6.40 -6.22 -8.50
N SER A 31 5.63 -5.14 -8.53
CA SER A 31 6.13 -3.80 -8.21
C SER A 31 5.09 -3.03 -7.41
N ALA A 32 5.54 -2.18 -6.51
CA ALA A 32 4.66 -1.34 -5.72
C ALA A 32 5.31 -0.02 -5.31
N ASP A 33 4.47 0.99 -5.16
CA ASP A 33 4.82 2.30 -4.61
C ASP A 33 3.86 2.67 -3.50
N TRP A 34 4.36 3.43 -2.54
CA TRP A 34 3.56 4.02 -1.50
C TRP A 34 3.98 5.45 -1.15
N SER A 35 2.99 6.31 -0.99
CA SER A 35 3.15 7.67 -0.51
C SER A 35 1.98 8.05 0.40
N CYS A 36 2.22 8.91 1.38
CA CYS A 36 1.23 9.33 2.38
C CYS A 36 1.15 10.87 2.44
N PRO A 37 -0.05 11.47 2.66
CA PRO A 37 -0.19 12.92 2.79
C PRO A 37 0.51 13.51 4.03
N CYS A 38 1.00 12.68 4.95
CA CYS A 38 1.82 13.12 6.09
C CYS A 38 3.26 13.48 5.72
N LEU A 39 3.62 13.50 4.43
CA LEU A 39 4.95 13.85 3.90
C LEU A 39 6.09 12.92 4.34
N ARG A 40 5.75 11.71 4.83
CA ARG A 40 6.74 10.64 5.00
C ARG A 40 7.42 10.33 3.65
N PRO A 41 8.73 9.99 3.63
CA PRO A 41 9.40 9.59 2.41
C PRO A 41 8.61 8.51 1.65
N ALA A 42 8.49 8.69 0.34
CA ALA A 42 7.86 7.71 -0.52
C ALA A 42 8.71 6.43 -0.54
N GLU A 43 8.04 5.29 -0.43
CA GLU A 43 8.67 3.98 -0.43
C GLU A 43 8.25 3.22 -1.68
N HIS A 44 9.14 2.37 -2.19
CA HIS A 44 8.87 1.56 -3.36
C HIS A 44 9.49 0.18 -3.19
N ALA A 45 8.97 -0.81 -3.91
CA ALA A 45 9.41 -2.19 -3.82
C ALA A 45 9.27 -2.88 -5.17
N VAL A 46 10.18 -3.82 -5.45
CA VAL A 46 10.17 -4.70 -6.62
C VAL A 46 10.44 -6.12 -6.15
N GLY A 47 9.72 -7.09 -6.71
CA GLY A 47 9.71 -8.47 -6.24
C GLY A 47 8.62 -8.73 -5.21
N TYR A 48 8.07 -9.95 -5.24
CA TYR A 48 6.86 -10.28 -4.49
C TYR A 48 6.99 -10.07 -2.99
N ASP A 49 8.08 -10.55 -2.39
CA ASP A 49 8.29 -10.49 -0.93
C ASP A 49 8.47 -9.04 -0.46
N GLU A 50 9.26 -8.25 -1.19
CA GLU A 50 9.48 -6.82 -0.92
C GLU A 50 8.17 -6.02 -1.05
N VAL A 51 7.38 -6.32 -2.07
CA VAL A 51 6.05 -5.72 -2.28
C VAL A 51 5.11 -6.08 -1.14
N GLU A 52 5.10 -7.34 -0.69
CA GLU A 52 4.29 -7.76 0.46
C GLU A 52 4.71 -7.01 1.75
N GLN A 53 6.01 -6.90 2.02
CA GLN A 53 6.51 -6.14 3.16
C GLN A 53 6.18 -4.66 3.06
N LEU A 54 6.24 -4.06 1.87
CA LEU A 54 5.84 -2.67 1.66
C LEU A 54 4.36 -2.46 1.97
N VAL A 55 3.47 -3.34 1.50
CA VAL A 55 2.02 -3.28 1.77
C VAL A 55 1.76 -3.34 3.27
N ILE A 56 2.41 -4.26 3.98
CA ILE A 56 2.25 -4.40 5.43
C ILE A 56 2.70 -3.13 6.17
N ARG A 57 3.87 -2.57 5.80
CA ARG A 57 4.40 -1.34 6.40
C ARG A 57 3.49 -0.13 6.12
N ALA A 58 3.04 0.01 4.87
CA ALA A 58 2.11 1.06 4.46
C ALA A 58 0.79 0.99 5.24
N GLU A 59 0.21 -0.20 5.39
CA GLU A 59 -1.03 -0.38 6.14
C GLU A 59 -0.87 -0.09 7.63
N ARG A 60 0.22 -0.55 8.26
CA ARG A 60 0.54 -0.22 9.66
C ARG A 60 0.68 1.27 9.85
N HIS A 61 1.42 1.94 8.98
CA HIS A 61 1.57 3.39 9.06
C HIS A 61 0.23 4.11 8.92
N MET A 62 -0.56 3.78 7.90
CA MET A 62 -1.85 4.43 7.66
C MET A 62 -2.85 4.20 8.79
N ARG A 63 -2.78 3.07 9.50
CA ARG A 63 -3.71 2.73 10.60
C ARG A 63 -3.28 3.33 11.93
N ASP A 64 -2.00 3.18 12.28
CA ASP A 64 -1.54 3.37 13.66
C ASP A 64 -0.68 4.65 13.82
N GLU A 65 0.20 4.93 12.85
CA GLU A 65 1.26 5.93 13.00
C GLU A 65 0.94 7.28 12.33
N CYS A 66 0.07 7.30 11.31
CA CYS A 66 -0.13 8.49 10.49
C CYS A 66 -0.72 9.63 11.33
N PRO A 67 -0.11 10.83 11.34
CA PRO A 67 -0.63 11.97 12.10
C PRO A 67 -1.95 12.51 11.53
N ASN A 68 -2.27 12.21 10.27
CA ASN A 68 -3.51 12.64 9.64
C ASN A 68 -4.68 11.72 10.07
N GLU A 69 -5.59 12.26 10.88
CA GLU A 69 -6.74 11.52 11.41
C GLU A 69 -7.65 10.96 10.30
N HIS A 70 -7.85 11.68 9.20
CA HIS A 70 -8.67 11.20 8.08
C HIS A 70 -8.07 9.94 7.43
N VAL A 71 -6.73 9.88 7.34
CA VAL A 71 -6.04 8.69 6.82
C VAL A 71 -6.24 7.49 7.74
N ARG A 72 -6.10 7.71 9.06
CA ARG A 72 -6.33 6.66 10.06
C ARG A 72 -7.76 6.17 10.06
N ALA A 73 -8.74 7.07 10.06
CA ALA A 73 -10.15 6.72 10.00
C ALA A 73 -10.48 5.92 8.73
N ALA A 74 -9.99 6.35 7.57
CA ALA A 74 -10.18 5.62 6.32
C ALA A 74 -9.51 4.23 6.34
N ALA A 75 -8.32 4.11 6.92
CA ALA A 75 -7.62 2.83 7.08
C ALA A 75 -8.36 1.87 8.03
N ALA A 76 -8.88 2.39 9.15
CA ALA A 76 -9.69 1.63 10.09
C ALA A 76 -10.97 1.08 9.42
N MET A 77 -11.67 1.91 8.64
CA MET A 77 -12.87 1.50 7.90
C MET A 77 -12.58 0.37 6.89
N ARG A 78 -11.46 0.45 6.15
CA ARG A 78 -11.04 -0.64 5.25
C ARG A 78 -10.73 -1.93 6.01
N SER A 79 -10.05 -1.84 7.15
CA SER A 79 -9.76 -2.98 8.01
C SER A 79 -11.03 -3.67 8.51
N GLU A 80 -12.00 -2.90 9.02
CA GLU A 80 -13.28 -3.45 9.48
C GLU A 80 -14.07 -4.12 8.35
N ARG A 81 -14.09 -3.50 7.15
CA ARG A 81 -14.71 -4.11 5.98
C ARG A 81 -14.10 -5.47 5.66
N ARG A 82 -12.76 -5.60 5.70
CA ARG A 82 -12.07 -6.90 5.50
C ARG A 82 -12.48 -7.94 6.52
N LYS A 83 -12.55 -7.58 7.82
CA LYS A 83 -13.00 -8.49 8.88
C LYS A 83 -14.44 -8.96 8.65
N GLN A 84 -15.34 -8.06 8.26
CA GLN A 84 -16.74 -8.40 7.96
C GLN A 84 -16.84 -9.39 6.79
N HIS A 85 -16.12 -9.17 5.68
CA HIS A 85 -16.10 -10.09 4.55
C HIS A 85 -15.55 -11.46 4.93
N ALA A 86 -14.48 -11.52 5.74
CA ALA A 86 -13.92 -12.78 6.22
C ALA A 86 -14.90 -13.57 7.10
N ARG A 87 -15.65 -12.88 7.97
CA ARG A 87 -16.73 -13.50 8.77
C ARG A 87 -17.86 -14.05 7.91
N LYS A 88 -18.27 -13.31 6.86
CA LYS A 88 -19.31 -13.76 5.92
C LYS A 88 -18.91 -15.01 5.14
N ARG A 89 -17.65 -15.15 4.72
CA ARG A 89 -17.15 -16.32 3.98
C ARG A 89 -16.98 -17.59 4.84
N ARG A 90 -16.96 -17.46 6.16
CA ARG A 90 -16.84 -18.59 7.10
C ARG A 90 -18.20 -19.19 7.49
N LYS A 91 -19.30 -18.50 7.17
CA LYS A 91 -20.67 -19.04 7.26
C LYS A 91 -21.01 -19.74 5.96
#